data_AF-A0A661DFM2-F1
#
_entry.id   AF-A0A661DFM2-F1
#
_cell.length_a   1.000
_cell.length_b   1.000
_cell.length_c   1.000
_cell.angle_alpha   90.00
_cell.angle_beta   90.00
_cell.angle_gamma   90.00
#
_symmetry.space_group_name_H-M   'P 1'
#
loop_
_entity.id
_entity.type
_entity.pdbx_description
1 polymer ?
#
loop_
_entity_poly.entity_id
_entity_poly.type
_entity_poly.pdbx_seq_one_letter_code
_entity_poly.pdbx_strand_id
1 'polypeptide(L)' 'MSNPNSLKYAESHEWVRVEDTGELTVGITDHA' A
#
# COMPACT_ATOMS: atom_id res chain seq x y z
N MET A 1 -0.90 19.21 -1.99
CA MET A 1 -0.39 17.91 -2.48
C MET A 1 -0.24 17.01 -1.28
N SER A 2 -1.16 16.08 -1.08
CA SER A 2 -1.08 15.10 0.01
C SER A 2 0.05 14.13 -0.31
N ASN A 3 1.01 13.99 0.61
CA ASN A 3 2.18 13.13 0.46
C ASN A 3 1.77 11.66 0.30
N PRO A 4 1.92 11.01 -0.87
CA PRO A 4 1.48 9.63 -1.05
C PRO A 4 2.62 8.66 -0.65
N ASN A 5 3.08 8.70 0.60
CA ASN A 5 4.30 7.97 1.03
C ASN A 5 4.09 6.90 2.12
N SER A 6 2.85 6.54 2.48
CA SER A 6 2.59 5.58 3.58
C SER A 6 2.39 4.14 3.14
N LEU A 7 2.97 3.70 2.02
CA LEU A 7 2.93 2.29 1.62
C LEU A 7 3.65 1.42 2.65
N LYS A 8 2.97 0.36 3.10
CA LYS A 8 3.54 -0.71 3.94
C LYS A 8 3.65 -1.97 3.09
N TYR A 9 4.77 -2.68 3.21
CA TYR A 9 5.05 -3.90 2.46
C TYR A 9 5.06 -5.11 3.38
N ALA A 10 4.53 -6.24 2.90
CA ALA A 10 4.63 -7.54 3.54
C ALA A 10 5.69 -8.40 2.83
N GLU A 11 6.23 -9.38 3.54
CA GLU A 11 7.22 -10.34 3.00
C GLU A 11 6.63 -11.20 1.86
N SER A 12 5.31 -11.30 1.78
CA SER A 12 4.53 -11.99 0.74
C SER A 12 4.42 -11.23 -0.58
N HIS A 13 5.18 -10.16 -0.79
CA HIS A 13 5.07 -9.29 -1.97
C HIS A 13 3.72 -8.57 -2.07
N GLU A 14 3.11 -8.29 -0.93
CA GLU A 14 1.89 -7.49 -0.83
C GLU A 14 2.23 -6.08 -0.34
N TRP A 15 1.44 -5.10 -0.74
CA TRP A 15 1.48 -3.74 -0.20
C TRP A 15 0.10 -3.28 0.27
N VAL A 16 0.09 -2.41 1.27
CA VAL A 16 -1.11 -1.77 1.80
C VAL A 16 -0.94 -0.26 1.76
N ARG A 17 -1.98 0.44 1.27
CA ARG A 17 -2.14 1.89 1.39
C ARG A 17 -3.35 2.19 2.27
N VAL A 18 -3.13 3.05 3.26
CA VAL A 18 -4.19 3.59 4.11
C VAL A 18 -4.67 4.89 3.50
N GLU A 19 -5.96 4.96 3.15
CA GLU A 19 -6.59 6.18 2.67
C GLU A 19 -7.03 7.07 3.84
N ASP A 20 -7.23 8.37 3.58
CA ASP A 20 -7.68 9.33 4.59
C ASP A 20 -9.10 9.01 5.13
N THR A 21 -9.88 8.21 4.40
CA THR A 21 -11.21 7.73 4.80
C THR A 21 -11.18 6.52 5.73
N GLY A 22 -10.00 5.96 6.01
CA GLY A 22 -9.83 4.73 6.77
C GLY A 22 -10.00 3.44 5.96
N GLU A 23 -10.25 3.56 4.65
CA GLU A 23 -10.24 2.41 3.74
C GLU A 23 -8.80 1.92 3.51
N LEU A 24 -8.65 0.61 3.31
CA LEU A 24 -7.38 -0.04 3.02
C LEU A 24 -7.39 -0.57 1.59
N THR A 25 -6.44 -0.11 0.78
CA THR A 25 -6.16 -0.71 -0.53
C THR A 25 -5.02 -1.70 -0.39
N VAL A 26 -5.22 -2.93 -0.88
CA VAL A 26 -4.20 -4.00 -0.89
C VAL A 26 -3.86 -4.35 -2.34
N GLY A 27 -2.57 -4.46 -2.64
CA GLY A 27 -2.09 -4.88 -3.96
C GLY A 27 -0.93 -5.86 -3.87
N ILE A 28 -0.69 -6.57 -4.97
CA ILE A 28 0.46 -7.46 -5.14
C ILE A 28 1.54 -6.66 -5.88
N THR A 29 2.79 -6.70 -5.42
CA THR A 29 3.92 -6.14 -6.17
C THR A 29 4.26 -7.07 -7.32
N ASP A 30 4.56 -6.52 -8.49
CA ASP A 30 5.14 -7.29 -9.58
C ASP A 30 6.54 -7.75 -9.16
N HIS A 31 6.69 -9.04 -8.84
CA HIS A 31 7.98 -9.67 -8.65
C HIS A 31 8.33 -10.37 -9.96
N ALA A 32 9.36 -9.85 -10.65
CA ALA A 32 9.92 -10.52 -11.82
C ALA A 32 10.51 -11.90 -11.44
#